data_AF-A0A0C5RAX3-F1
#
_entry.id   AF-A0A0C5RAX3-F1
#
_cell.length_a   1.000
_cell.length_b   1.000
_cell.length_c   1.000
_cell.angle_alpha   90.00
_cell.angle_beta   90.00
_cell.angle_gamma   90.00
#
_symmetry.space_group_name_H-M   'P 1'
#
loop_
_entity.id
_entity.type
_entity.pdbx_description
1 polymer ?
#
loop_
_entity_poly.entity_id
_entity_poly.type
_entity_poly.pdbx_seq_one_letter_code
_entity_poly.pdbx_strand_id
1 'polypeptide(L)'
;MNFKSTIKAKKEVDWKYTIELEGLYVDPKALEMHRNRVDTIFAKQSEAERAQQLHNIIVRENLFNKAMDHLADFYEIDINQEDVEDLIPRIMQAFGVDSKEKATDIANKIIAKGLIFLDLQKEFSIEVTDQELEQILEQYYTETNQSIHDFKKNKDQWEAARRTLLDEKTTAFIIERFDRDLTKLEENIRKKMAEQMELDKKMQEVELPDEKAKKES
;
A
#
# COMPACT_ATOMS: atom_id res chain seq x y z
N MET A 1 -11.50 7.56 -12.34
CA MET A 1 -12.81 8.09 -11.87
C MET A 1 -13.01 9.45 -12.50
N ASN A 2 -14.23 9.96 -12.58
CA ASN A 2 -14.47 11.34 -13.01
C ASN A 2 -15.05 12.09 -11.82
N PHE A 3 -14.19 12.84 -11.12
CA PHE A 3 -14.59 13.63 -9.95
C PHE A 3 -15.10 14.99 -10.41
N LYS A 4 -16.11 15.54 -9.72
CA LYS A 4 -16.48 16.95 -9.83
C LYS A 4 -15.48 17.85 -9.10
N SER A 5 -14.77 17.29 -8.13
CA SER A 5 -13.67 17.90 -7.40
C SER A 5 -12.54 18.31 -8.34
N THR A 6 -11.80 19.36 -7.99
CA THR A 6 -10.76 19.94 -8.84
C THR A 6 -9.41 20.02 -8.14
N ILE A 7 -8.34 20.10 -8.93
CA ILE A 7 -6.97 20.21 -8.45
C ILE A 7 -6.22 21.27 -9.25
N LYS A 8 -5.32 21.98 -8.57
CA LYS A 8 -4.40 22.94 -9.17
C LYS A 8 -3.03 22.83 -8.50
N ALA A 9 -1.97 22.75 -9.29
CA ALA A 9 -0.61 22.88 -8.77
C ALA A 9 -0.39 24.30 -8.23
N LYS A 10 0.00 24.41 -6.95
CA LYS A 10 0.35 25.69 -6.31
C LYS A 10 1.75 26.15 -6.72
N LYS A 11 2.65 25.19 -6.87
CA LYS A 11 4.09 25.37 -7.17
C LYS A 11 4.64 24.06 -7.75
N GLU A 12 5.83 24.13 -8.35
CA GLU A 12 6.53 22.94 -8.82
C GLU A 12 6.87 21.99 -7.66
N VAL A 13 6.70 20.69 -7.90
CA VAL A 13 7.03 19.64 -6.92
C VAL A 13 8.54 19.59 -6.68
N ASP A 14 8.94 19.56 -5.41
CA ASP A 14 10.33 19.38 -5.01
C ASP A 14 10.71 17.89 -5.03
N TRP A 15 11.01 17.38 -6.22
CA TRP A 15 11.44 15.99 -6.39
C TRP A 15 12.79 15.65 -5.74
N LYS A 16 13.55 16.64 -5.23
CA LYS A 16 14.81 16.41 -4.52
C LYS A 16 14.60 16.08 -3.04
N TYR A 17 13.37 16.14 -2.56
CA TYR A 17 13.04 15.74 -1.21
C TYR A 17 13.40 14.27 -0.98
N THR A 18 14.06 13.97 0.15
CA THR A 18 14.39 12.61 0.55
C THR A 18 13.33 12.06 1.48
N ILE A 19 12.72 10.94 1.11
CA ILE A 19 11.77 10.22 1.93
C ILE A 19 12.52 9.44 3.01
N GLU A 20 12.26 9.80 4.26
CA GLU A 20 12.79 9.09 5.43
C GLU A 20 11.70 8.24 6.09
N LEU A 21 12.04 7.01 6.45
CA LEU A 21 11.19 6.14 7.26
C LEU A 21 11.81 5.92 8.63
N GLU A 22 11.06 6.20 9.69
CA GLU A 22 11.45 5.87 11.07
C GLU A 22 10.94 4.49 11.50
N GLY A 23 9.89 3.99 10.84
CA GLY A 23 9.23 2.74 11.16
C GLY A 23 8.27 2.32 10.05
N LEU A 24 7.89 1.05 10.07
CA LEU A 24 6.82 0.53 9.22
C LEU A 24 5.51 0.54 10.01
N TYR A 25 4.53 1.26 9.49
CA TYR A 25 3.19 1.32 10.05
C TYR A 25 2.25 0.57 9.11
N VAL A 26 1.53 -0.40 9.66
CA VAL A 26 0.53 -1.17 8.93
C VAL A 26 -0.60 -1.51 9.90
N ASP A 27 -1.84 -1.30 9.47
CA ASP A 27 -3.00 -1.73 10.23
C ASP A 27 -3.01 -3.28 10.32
N PRO A 28 -3.31 -3.88 11.49
CA PRO A 28 -3.31 -5.34 11.64
C PRO A 28 -4.23 -6.07 10.66
N LYS A 29 -5.41 -5.52 10.33
CA LYS A 29 -6.31 -6.14 9.35
C LYS A 29 -5.72 -6.03 7.95
N ALA A 30 -5.14 -4.89 7.61
CA ALA A 30 -4.45 -4.71 6.32
C ALA A 30 -3.27 -5.69 6.18
N LEU A 31 -2.50 -5.90 7.26
CA LEU A 31 -1.40 -6.86 7.29
C LEU A 31 -1.89 -8.30 7.03
N GLU A 32 -2.99 -8.70 7.67
CA GLU A 32 -3.60 -10.01 7.47
C GLU A 32 -4.13 -10.17 6.03
N MET A 33 -4.80 -9.16 5.49
CA MET A 33 -5.25 -9.14 4.10
C MET A 33 -4.09 -9.29 3.12
N HIS A 34 -2.99 -8.56 3.33
CA HIS A 34 -1.78 -8.66 2.50
C HIS A 34 -1.15 -10.04 2.62
N ARG A 35 -1.07 -10.63 3.81
CA ARG A 35 -0.56 -11.99 4.03
C ARG A 35 -1.38 -13.01 3.25
N ASN A 36 -2.71 -13.01 3.43
CA ASN A 36 -3.62 -13.92 2.73
C ASN A 36 -3.50 -13.79 1.21
N ARG A 37 -3.36 -12.56 0.71
CA ARG A 37 -3.14 -12.28 -0.71
C ARG A 37 -1.81 -12.87 -1.20
N VAL A 38 -0.72 -12.66 -0.47
CA VAL A 38 0.62 -13.19 -0.82
C VAL A 38 0.61 -14.72 -0.81
N ASP A 39 0.01 -15.35 0.20
CA ASP A 39 -0.10 -16.81 0.29
C ASP A 39 -0.93 -17.41 -0.84
N THR A 40 -1.95 -16.69 -1.31
CA THR A 40 -2.79 -17.11 -2.43
C THR A 40 -2.07 -16.95 -3.77
N ILE A 41 -1.52 -15.76 -4.05
CA ILE A 41 -0.90 -15.41 -5.33
C ILE A 41 0.43 -16.14 -5.53
N PHE A 42 1.24 -16.22 -4.47
CA PHE A 42 2.59 -16.78 -4.49
C PHE A 42 2.66 -18.15 -3.79
N ALA A 43 1.58 -18.94 -3.87
CA ALA A 43 1.48 -20.25 -3.23
C ALA A 43 2.62 -21.22 -3.60
N LYS A 44 3.22 -21.05 -4.79
CA LYS A 44 4.34 -21.87 -5.28
C LYS A 44 5.72 -21.46 -4.75
N GLN A 45 5.84 -20.27 -4.16
CA GLN A 45 7.10 -19.79 -3.59
C GLN A 45 7.36 -20.44 -2.22
N SER A 46 8.58 -20.35 -1.72
CA SER A 46 8.91 -20.72 -0.33
C SER A 46 8.32 -19.73 0.67
N GLU A 47 8.24 -20.15 1.94
CA GLU A 47 7.79 -19.26 3.02
C GLU A 47 8.69 -18.02 3.16
N ALA A 48 10.01 -18.19 3.02
CA ALA A 48 10.97 -17.08 3.09
C ALA A 48 10.74 -16.07 1.94
N GLU A 49 10.49 -16.54 0.72
CA GLU A 49 10.18 -15.68 -0.41
C GLU A 49 8.85 -14.94 -0.22
N ARG A 50 7.80 -15.62 0.27
CA ARG A 50 6.52 -14.97 0.61
C ARG A 50 6.67 -13.93 1.72
N ALA A 51 7.47 -14.21 2.74
CA ALA A 51 7.77 -13.25 3.79
C ALA A 51 8.47 -12.01 3.23
N GLN A 52 9.41 -12.19 2.29
CA GLN A 52 10.06 -11.08 1.59
C GLN A 52 9.06 -10.28 0.73
N GLN A 53 8.13 -10.94 0.03
CA GLN A 53 7.07 -10.24 -0.72
C GLN A 53 6.19 -9.39 0.20
N LEU A 54 5.75 -9.95 1.33
CA LEU A 54 4.97 -9.22 2.32
C LEU A 54 5.74 -8.00 2.86
N HIS A 55 7.02 -8.18 3.19
CA HIS A 55 7.89 -7.09 3.63
C HIS A 55 7.98 -5.97 2.56
N ASN A 56 8.23 -6.34 1.30
CA ASN A 56 8.33 -5.39 0.20
C ASN A 56 7.03 -4.59 0.01
N ILE A 57 5.87 -5.24 0.12
CA ILE A 57 4.56 -4.58 0.05
C ILE A 57 4.44 -3.52 1.15
N ILE A 58 4.77 -3.87 2.40
CA ILE A 58 4.65 -2.95 3.55
C ILE A 58 5.60 -1.77 3.42
N VAL A 59 6.86 -2.01 3.03
CA VAL A 59 7.85 -0.95 2.82
C VAL A 59 7.40 -0.01 1.71
N ARG A 60 6.95 -0.56 0.57
CA ARG A 60 6.47 0.22 -0.57
C ARG A 60 5.26 1.10 -0.19
N GLU A 61 4.32 0.55 0.58
CA GLU A 61 3.15 1.29 1.06
C GLU A 61 3.55 2.45 1.98
N ASN A 62 4.50 2.22 2.89
CA ASN A 62 5.00 3.28 3.80
C ASN A 62 5.74 4.39 3.04
N LEU A 63 6.59 4.02 2.07
CA LEU A 63 7.26 4.99 1.18
C LEU A 63 6.24 5.81 0.39
N PHE A 64 5.25 5.14 -0.20
CA PHE A 64 4.19 5.81 -0.96
C PHE A 64 3.41 6.80 -0.10
N ASN A 65 3.00 6.40 1.10
CA ASN A 65 2.24 7.27 1.99
C ASN A 65 3.04 8.53 2.33
N LYS A 66 4.34 8.41 2.66
CA LYS A 66 5.21 9.57 2.90
C LYS A 66 5.40 10.45 1.67
N ALA A 67 5.55 9.85 0.50
CA ALA A 67 5.68 10.60 -0.75
C ALA A 67 4.37 11.35 -1.07
N MET A 68 3.21 10.72 -0.86
CA MET A 68 1.91 11.35 -1.08
C MET A 68 1.64 12.48 -0.09
N ASP A 69 2.00 12.31 1.19
CA ASP A 69 1.87 13.37 2.20
C ASP A 69 2.67 14.61 1.77
N HIS A 70 3.90 14.41 1.29
CA HIS A 70 4.72 15.50 0.76
C HIS A 70 4.12 16.10 -0.52
N LEU A 71 3.71 15.27 -1.48
CA LEU A 71 3.11 15.73 -2.74
C LEU A 71 1.86 16.59 -2.52
N ALA A 72 1.02 16.23 -1.56
CA ALA A 72 -0.21 16.96 -1.27
C ALA A 72 0.04 18.44 -0.95
N ASP A 73 1.19 18.80 -0.36
CA ASP A 73 1.56 20.19 -0.04
C ASP A 73 1.76 21.09 -1.28
N PHE A 74 1.95 20.48 -2.45
CA PHE A 74 2.16 21.18 -3.72
C PHE A 74 0.86 21.44 -4.48
N TYR A 75 -0.26 20.91 -3.98
CA TYR A 75 -1.56 21.00 -4.62
C TYR A 75 -2.57 21.82 -3.81
N GLU A 76 -3.44 22.52 -4.53
CA GLU A 76 -4.71 23.04 -4.04
C GLU A 76 -5.80 22.11 -4.54
N ILE A 77 -6.54 21.49 -3.63
CA ILE A 77 -7.59 20.53 -3.94
C ILE A 77 -8.90 21.08 -3.42
N ASP A 78 -9.85 21.30 -4.33
CA ASP A 78 -11.21 21.71 -4.00
C ASP A 78 -12.12 20.48 -4.10
N ILE A 79 -12.51 19.96 -2.93
CA ILE A 79 -13.29 18.73 -2.82
C ILE A 79 -14.78 19.08 -2.93
N ASN A 80 -15.43 18.51 -3.95
CA ASN A 80 -16.86 18.58 -4.10
C ASN A 80 -17.54 17.60 -3.12
N GLN A 81 -18.46 18.11 -2.31
CA GLN A 81 -19.13 17.31 -1.29
C GLN A 81 -20.00 16.18 -1.87
N GLU A 82 -20.54 16.32 -3.09
CA GLU A 82 -21.31 15.24 -3.73
C GLU A 82 -20.41 14.04 -4.05
N ASP A 83 -19.17 14.27 -4.49
CA ASP A 83 -18.21 13.19 -4.72
C ASP A 83 -17.91 12.42 -3.42
N VAL A 84 -17.85 13.14 -2.29
CA VAL A 84 -17.64 12.57 -0.96
C VAL A 84 -18.85 11.71 -0.55
N GLU A 85 -20.06 12.25 -0.69
CA GLU A 85 -21.29 11.55 -0.33
C GLU A 85 -21.52 10.28 -1.16
N ASP A 86 -21.18 10.31 -2.45
CA ASP A 86 -21.26 9.16 -3.35
C ASP A 86 -20.30 8.03 -2.96
N LEU A 87 -19.17 8.36 -2.32
CA LEU A 87 -18.16 7.38 -1.90
C LEU A 87 -18.43 6.76 -0.53
N ILE A 88 -19.07 7.48 0.40
CA ILE A 88 -19.29 7.02 1.79
C ILE A 88 -19.91 5.61 1.86
N PRO A 89 -21.02 5.29 1.15
CA PRO A 89 -21.63 3.96 1.24
C PRO A 89 -20.67 2.85 0.81
N ARG A 90 -19.88 3.09 -0.23
CA ARG A 90 -18.90 2.13 -0.76
C ARG A 90 -17.75 1.93 0.21
N ILE A 91 -17.29 2.99 0.86
CA ILE A 91 -16.21 2.94 1.85
C ILE A 91 -16.65 2.19 3.10
N MET A 92 -17.83 2.50 3.64
CA MET A 92 -18.35 1.79 4.82
C MET A 92 -18.47 0.29 4.54
N GLN A 93 -18.95 -0.09 3.36
CA GLN A 93 -19.03 -1.49 2.94
C GLN A 93 -17.66 -2.15 2.75
N ALA A 94 -16.73 -1.50 2.04
CA ALA A 94 -15.45 -2.10 1.67
C ALA A 94 -14.46 -2.19 2.84
N PHE A 95 -14.45 -1.18 3.71
CA PHE A 95 -13.49 -1.06 4.80
C PHE A 95 -14.08 -1.43 6.17
N GLY A 96 -15.37 -1.76 6.24
CA GLY A 96 -16.06 -2.09 7.49
C GLY A 96 -16.01 -0.94 8.50
N VAL A 97 -16.19 0.29 8.00
CA VAL A 97 -16.13 1.51 8.81
C VAL A 97 -17.54 1.88 9.24
N ASP A 98 -17.77 1.90 10.55
CA ASP A 98 -19.10 2.13 11.12
C ASP A 98 -19.44 3.62 11.32
N SER A 99 -18.44 4.50 11.19
CA SER A 99 -18.60 5.95 11.38
C SER A 99 -18.58 6.70 10.05
N LYS A 100 -19.62 7.52 9.83
CA LYS A 100 -19.69 8.43 8.68
C LYS A 100 -18.50 9.39 8.64
N GLU A 101 -18.06 9.90 9.79
CA GLU A 101 -16.90 10.81 9.90
C GLU A 101 -15.63 10.14 9.37
N LYS A 102 -15.33 8.92 9.82
CA LYS A 102 -14.19 8.14 9.32
C LYS A 102 -14.32 7.84 7.82
N ALA A 103 -15.52 7.52 7.35
CA ALA A 103 -15.76 7.28 5.93
C ALA A 103 -15.56 8.55 5.09
N THR A 104 -15.95 9.72 5.60
CA THR A 104 -15.70 11.04 5.00
C THR A 104 -14.20 11.33 4.90
N ASP A 105 -13.43 11.08 5.95
CA ASP A 105 -11.97 11.27 5.92
C ASP A 105 -11.30 10.38 4.87
N ILE A 106 -11.73 9.12 4.77
CA ILE A 106 -11.23 8.19 3.74
C ILE A 106 -11.64 8.66 2.34
N ALA A 107 -12.89 9.13 2.16
CA ALA A 107 -13.37 9.65 0.88
C ALA A 107 -12.53 10.84 0.41
N ASN A 108 -12.26 11.81 1.30
CA ASN A 108 -11.41 12.95 1.00
C ASN A 108 -10.01 12.52 0.54
N LYS A 109 -9.41 11.54 1.22
CA LYS A 109 -8.09 10.99 0.84
C LYS A 109 -8.12 10.28 -0.51
N ILE A 110 -9.18 9.50 -0.80
CA ILE A 110 -9.36 8.81 -2.09
C ILE A 110 -9.49 9.82 -3.23
N ILE A 111 -10.30 10.86 -3.04
CA ILE A 111 -10.51 11.92 -4.04
C ILE A 111 -9.20 12.67 -4.27
N ALA A 112 -8.52 13.12 -3.21
CA ALA A 112 -7.25 13.82 -3.31
C ALA A 112 -6.18 13.00 -4.03
N LYS A 113 -6.01 11.71 -3.66
CA LYS A 113 -5.10 10.80 -4.36
C LYS A 113 -5.45 10.69 -5.83
N GLY A 114 -6.72 10.47 -6.15
CA GLY A 114 -7.17 10.29 -7.53
C GLY A 114 -6.93 11.54 -8.39
N LEU A 115 -7.12 12.74 -7.83
CA LEU A 115 -6.84 13.99 -8.53
C LEU A 115 -5.34 14.21 -8.77
N ILE A 116 -4.50 13.95 -7.76
CA ILE A 116 -3.03 14.02 -7.91
C ILE A 116 -2.56 13.02 -8.97
N PHE A 117 -3.11 11.80 -8.97
CA PHE A 117 -2.77 10.78 -9.96
C PHE A 117 -3.13 11.24 -11.38
N LEU A 118 -4.33 11.80 -11.58
CA LEU A 118 -4.74 12.32 -12.88
C LEU A 118 -3.82 13.44 -13.39
N ASP A 119 -3.41 14.34 -12.49
CA ASP A 119 -2.50 15.44 -12.82
C ASP A 119 -1.11 14.91 -13.22
N LEU A 120 -0.51 14.05 -12.40
CA LEU A 120 0.79 13.44 -12.67
C LEU A 120 0.79 12.55 -13.92
N GLN A 121 -0.27 11.76 -14.12
CA GLN A 121 -0.40 10.92 -15.32
C GLN A 121 -0.42 11.77 -16.59
N LYS A 122 -1.10 12.92 -16.55
CA LYS A 122 -1.12 13.86 -17.66
C LYS A 122 0.22 14.56 -17.85
N GLU A 123 0.81 15.09 -16.78
CA GLU A 123 2.08 15.83 -16.81
C GLU A 123 3.23 14.95 -17.34
N PHE A 124 3.32 13.71 -16.85
CA PHE A 124 4.40 12.79 -17.18
C PHE A 124 4.05 11.77 -18.26
N SER A 125 2.87 11.89 -18.89
CA SER A 125 2.37 10.97 -19.91
C SER A 125 2.44 9.50 -19.47
N ILE A 126 2.02 9.24 -18.23
CA ILE A 126 1.95 7.89 -17.67
C ILE A 126 0.67 7.25 -18.21
N GLU A 127 0.84 6.22 -19.04
CA GLU A 127 -0.26 5.48 -19.64
C GLU A 127 -0.01 3.96 -19.59
N VAL A 128 -1.07 3.18 -19.76
CA VAL A 128 -1.01 1.72 -19.93
C VAL A 128 -1.60 1.39 -21.29
N THR A 129 -0.74 0.95 -22.20
CA THR A 129 -1.14 0.58 -23.57
C THR A 129 -1.87 -0.76 -23.59
N ASP A 130 -2.62 -1.04 -24.65
CA ASP A 130 -3.30 -2.34 -24.82
C ASP A 130 -2.31 -3.51 -24.83
N GLN A 131 -1.17 -3.31 -25.50
CA GLN A 131 -0.12 -4.32 -25.59
C GLN A 131 0.52 -4.58 -24.22
N GLU A 132 0.82 -3.53 -23.45
CA GLU A 132 1.36 -3.66 -22.09
C GLU A 132 0.37 -4.38 -21.16
N LEU A 133 -0.91 -4.02 -21.24
CA LEU A 133 -1.97 -4.65 -20.46
C LEU A 133 -2.12 -6.14 -20.81
N GLU A 134 -2.10 -6.50 -22.09
CA GLU A 134 -2.17 -7.90 -22.52
C GLU A 134 -0.99 -8.72 -21.99
N GLN A 135 0.23 -8.20 -22.09
CA GLN A 135 1.44 -8.87 -21.60
C GLN A 135 1.41 -9.11 -20.08
N ILE A 136 1.06 -8.07 -19.30
CA ILE A 136 1.01 -8.18 -17.84
C ILE A 136 -0.06 -9.15 -17.39
N LEU A 137 -1.24 -9.10 -18.02
CA LEU A 137 -2.32 -10.03 -17.74
C LEU A 137 -1.87 -11.47 -18.03
N GLU A 138 -1.32 -11.75 -19.22
CA GLU A 138 -0.82 -13.08 -19.59
C GLU A 138 0.23 -13.63 -18.63
N GLN A 139 1.15 -12.78 -18.16
CA GLN A 139 2.14 -13.15 -17.15
C GLN A 139 1.49 -13.47 -15.80
N TYR A 140 0.58 -12.61 -15.33
CA TYR A 140 -0.15 -12.82 -14.08
C TYR A 140 -0.87 -14.18 -14.07
N TYR A 141 -1.48 -14.61 -15.17
CA TYR A 141 -2.13 -15.93 -15.23
C TYR A 141 -1.16 -17.10 -15.18
N THR A 142 -0.02 -16.98 -15.86
CA THR A 142 1.03 -18.00 -15.84
C THR A 142 1.53 -18.24 -14.41
N GLU A 143 1.59 -17.17 -13.61
CA GLU A 143 2.07 -17.21 -12.24
C GLU A 143 0.97 -17.62 -11.23
N THR A 144 -0.29 -17.17 -11.41
CA THR A 144 -1.37 -17.26 -10.40
C THR A 144 -2.43 -18.33 -10.63
N ASN A 145 -2.38 -19.07 -11.76
CA ASN A 145 -3.33 -20.15 -12.09
C ASN A 145 -4.82 -19.71 -12.21
N GLN A 146 -5.07 -18.42 -12.44
CA GLN A 146 -6.40 -17.87 -12.75
C GLN A 146 -6.63 -17.83 -14.28
N SER A 147 -7.88 -17.77 -14.77
CA SER A 147 -8.18 -17.78 -16.22
C SER A 147 -8.31 -16.37 -16.81
N ILE A 148 -7.70 -16.17 -17.98
CA ILE A 148 -7.70 -14.91 -18.78
C ILE A 148 -9.00 -14.64 -19.53
N HIS A 149 -9.75 -15.72 -19.79
CA HIS A 149 -10.75 -15.71 -20.85
C HIS A 149 -11.90 -14.73 -20.57
N ASP A 150 -12.17 -14.50 -19.29
CA ASP A 150 -13.26 -13.64 -18.84
C ASP A 150 -12.93 -12.15 -19.06
N PHE A 151 -11.66 -11.76 -18.91
CA PHE A 151 -11.20 -10.38 -19.12
C PHE A 151 -11.20 -9.97 -20.60
N LYS A 152 -10.70 -10.82 -21.50
CA LYS A 152 -10.70 -10.52 -22.95
C LYS A 152 -12.12 -10.44 -23.55
N LYS A 153 -13.12 -11.02 -22.86
CA LYS A 153 -14.52 -11.01 -23.29
C LYS A 153 -15.36 -9.93 -22.62
N ASN A 154 -14.87 -9.29 -21.57
CA ASN A 154 -15.59 -8.28 -20.81
C ASN A 154 -14.82 -6.95 -20.80
N LYS A 155 -15.30 -5.99 -21.60
CA LYS A 155 -14.71 -4.66 -21.71
C LYS A 155 -14.60 -3.93 -20.37
N ASP A 156 -15.57 -4.10 -19.48
CA ASP A 156 -15.56 -3.42 -18.18
C ASP A 156 -14.48 -3.99 -17.27
N GLN A 157 -14.26 -5.31 -17.31
CA GLN A 157 -13.16 -5.95 -16.58
C GLN A 157 -11.79 -5.58 -17.17
N TRP A 158 -11.70 -5.46 -18.49
CA TRP A 158 -10.48 -5.00 -19.17
C TRP A 158 -10.09 -3.59 -18.76
N GLU A 159 -11.04 -2.65 -18.79
CA GLU A 159 -10.79 -1.26 -18.38
C GLU A 159 -10.58 -1.12 -16.87
N ALA A 160 -11.20 -1.98 -16.06
CA ALA A 160 -10.89 -2.05 -14.63
C ALA A 160 -9.45 -2.51 -14.39
N ALA A 161 -8.98 -3.54 -15.09
CA ALA A 161 -7.59 -4.00 -15.02
C ALA A 161 -6.61 -2.91 -15.47
N ARG A 162 -6.90 -2.21 -16.58
CA ARG A 162 -6.09 -1.07 -17.05
C ARG A 162 -5.95 0.00 -15.97
N ARG A 163 -7.06 0.39 -15.33
CA ARG A 163 -7.06 1.40 -14.27
C ARG A 163 -6.22 0.98 -13.07
N THR A 164 -6.34 -0.29 -12.64
CA THR A 164 -5.51 -0.83 -11.57
C THR A 164 -4.02 -0.75 -11.91
N LEU A 165 -3.63 -1.19 -13.12
CA LEU A 165 -2.23 -1.12 -13.56
C LEU A 165 -1.73 0.32 -13.69
N LEU A 166 -2.57 1.23 -14.16
CA LEU A 166 -2.23 2.65 -14.27
C LEU A 166 -1.99 3.26 -12.89
N ASP A 167 -2.81 2.93 -11.90
CA ASP A 167 -2.61 3.35 -10.50
C ASP A 167 -1.33 2.76 -9.90
N GLU A 168 -1.02 1.49 -10.18
CA GLU A 168 0.22 0.84 -9.74
C GLU A 168 1.47 1.46 -10.39
N LYS A 169 1.40 1.78 -11.68
CA LYS A 169 2.47 2.47 -12.44
C LYS A 169 2.69 3.88 -11.93
N THR A 170 1.61 4.61 -11.66
CA THR A 170 1.68 5.96 -11.05
C THR A 170 2.27 5.89 -9.64
N THR A 171 1.88 4.88 -8.86
CA THR A 171 2.44 4.62 -7.52
C THR A 171 3.94 4.33 -7.59
N ALA A 172 4.38 3.47 -8.52
CA ALA A 172 5.80 3.19 -8.73
C ALA A 172 6.57 4.46 -9.14
N PHE A 173 6.05 5.20 -10.11
CA PHE A 173 6.62 6.47 -10.55
C PHE A 173 6.84 7.43 -9.38
N ILE A 174 5.83 7.64 -8.54
CA ILE A 174 5.94 8.53 -7.37
C ILE A 174 7.07 8.09 -6.44
N ILE A 175 7.13 6.80 -6.09
CA ILE A 175 8.15 6.28 -5.18
C ILE A 175 9.55 6.39 -5.79
N GLU A 176 9.70 6.09 -7.08
CA GLU A 176 10.98 6.10 -7.78
C GLU A 176 11.50 7.52 -8.07
N ARG A 177 10.60 8.51 -8.09
CA ARG A 177 10.96 9.90 -8.37
C ARG A 177 11.63 10.61 -7.20
N PHE A 178 11.36 10.17 -5.97
CA PHE A 178 11.98 10.71 -4.76
C PHE A 178 13.18 9.86 -4.33
N ASP A 179 14.21 10.53 -3.80
CA ASP A 179 15.28 9.85 -3.09
C ASP A 179 14.74 9.25 -1.78
N ARG A 180 15.40 8.21 -1.27
CA ARG A 180 15.01 7.54 -0.01
C ARG A 180 16.20 7.28 0.88
N ASP A 181 16.02 7.54 2.18
CA ASP A 181 16.97 7.16 3.23
C ASP A 181 16.28 6.24 4.23
N LEU A 182 16.73 4.98 4.28
CA LEU A 182 16.21 3.94 5.16
C LEU A 182 17.13 3.68 6.37
N THR A 183 18.20 4.46 6.55
CA THR A 183 19.17 4.24 7.62
C THR A 183 18.50 4.24 8.99
N LYS A 184 17.62 5.23 9.26
CA LYS A 184 16.86 5.31 10.51
C LYS A 184 15.92 4.13 10.71
N LEU A 185 15.28 3.65 9.64
CA LEU A 185 14.41 2.48 9.70
C LEU A 185 15.21 1.24 10.11
N GLU A 186 16.36 1.01 9.48
CA GLU A 186 17.22 -0.13 9.78
C GLU A 186 17.74 -0.10 11.21
N GLU A 187 18.21 1.07 11.67
CA GLU A 187 18.65 1.28 13.05
C GLU A 187 17.54 0.96 14.05
N ASN A 188 16.33 1.46 13.81
CA ASN A 188 15.18 1.24 14.68
C ASN A 188 14.73 -0.23 14.70
N ILE A 189 14.76 -0.91 13.55
CA ILE A 189 14.47 -2.35 13.48
C ILE A 189 15.50 -3.14 14.29
N ARG A 190 16.81 -2.87 14.11
CA ARG A 190 17.88 -3.55 14.86
C ARG A 190 17.73 -3.34 16.36
N LYS A 191 17.41 -2.11 16.78
CA LYS A 191 17.17 -1.79 18.18
C LYS A 191 16.00 -2.58 18.76
N LYS A 192 14.84 -2.60 18.07
CA LYS A 192 13.66 -3.38 18.50
C LYS A 192 13.94 -4.87 18.57
N MET A 193 14.71 -5.43 17.63
CA MET A 193 15.10 -6.83 17.66
C MET A 193 15.98 -7.16 18.87
N ALA A 194 16.95 -6.29 19.19
CA ALA A 194 17.81 -6.48 20.37
C ALA A 194 17.00 -6.41 21.67
N GLU A 195 16.06 -5.45 21.78
CA GLU A 195 15.14 -5.33 22.92
C GLU A 195 14.26 -6.59 23.08
N GLN A 196 13.74 -7.13 21.97
CA GLN A 196 12.94 -8.37 22.01
C GLN A 196 13.78 -9.58 22.46
N MET A 197 15.01 -9.73 21.96
CA MET A 197 15.89 -10.82 22.39
C MET A 197 16.24 -10.74 23.88
N GLU A 198 16.44 -9.54 24.42
CA GLU A 198 16.64 -9.30 25.86
C GLU A 198 15.39 -9.68 26.68
N LEU A 199 14.19 -9.33 26.19
CA LEU A 199 12.93 -9.70 26.83
C LEU A 199 12.73 -11.22 26.83
N ASP A 200 12.96 -11.89 25.71
CA ASP A 200 12.80 -13.34 25.58
C ASP A 200 13.75 -14.10 26.52
N LYS A 201 15.00 -13.64 26.66
CA LYS A 201 15.95 -14.19 27.64
C LYS A 201 15.44 -14.04 29.08
N LYS A 202 14.94 -12.85 29.45
CA LYS A 202 14.39 -12.59 30.78
C LYS A 202 13.16 -13.45 31.07
N MET A 203 12.28 -13.66 30.09
CA MET A 203 11.13 -14.55 30.25
C MET A 203 11.56 -16.00 30.47
N GLN A 204 12.55 -16.49 29.71
CA GLN A 204 13.11 -17.84 29.92
C GLN A 204 13.76 -18.01 31.30
N GLU A 205 14.45 -16.98 31.80
CA GLU A 205 15.03 -16.98 33.16
C GLU A 205 13.96 -16.99 34.27
N VAL A 206 12.78 -16.41 34.01
CA VAL A 206 11.63 -16.37 34.94
C VAL A 206 10.75 -17.62 34.88
N GLU A 207 10.77 -18.40 33.80
CA GLU A 207 10.08 -19.70 33.71
C GLU A 207 10.88 -20.87 34.34
N LEU A 208 12.20 -20.71 34.50
CA LEU A 208 13.10 -21.70 35.12
C LEU A 208 13.02 -21.90 36.67
N PRO A 209 12.43 -21.03 37.51
CA PRO A 209 12.36 -21.25 38.96
C PRO A 209 11.38 -22.37 39.38
N ASP A 210 10.32 -22.64 38.62
CA ASP A 210 9.24 -23.55 39.04
C ASP A 210 9.50 -25.04 38.71
N GLU A 211 10.39 -25.36 37.77
CA GLU A 211 10.73 -26.76 37.47
C GLU A 211 11.74 -27.38 38.47
N LYS A 212 12.53 -26.55 39.17
CA LYS A 212 13.45 -27.05 40.20
C LYS A 212 12.75 -27.33 41.53
N ALA A 213 11.62 -26.69 41.82
CA ALA A 213 10.85 -26.94 43.04
C ALA A 213 9.99 -28.24 42.98
N LYS A 214 9.69 -28.76 41.78
CA LYS A 214 8.89 -29.99 41.59
C LYS A 214 9.71 -31.29 41.50
N LYS A 215 11.05 -31.22 41.51
CA LYS A 215 11.92 -32.41 41.49
C LYS A 215 12.51 -32.80 42.85
N GLU A 216 12.19 -32.06 43.92
CA GLU A 216 12.64 -32.35 45.29
C GLU A 216 11.48 -32.57 46.29
N SER A 217 10.25 -32.84 45.83
CA SER A 217 9.11 -33.22 46.69
C SER A 217 8.79 -34.71 46.61
#